data_AF-A0A0B2QQ16-F1
#
_entry.id   AF-A0A0B2QQ16-F1
#
_cell.length_a   1.000
_cell.length_b   1.000
_cell.length_c   1.000
_cell.angle_alpha   90.00
_cell.angle_beta   90.00
_cell.angle_gamma   90.00
#
_symmetry.space_group_name_H-M   'P 1'
#
loop_
_entity.id
_entity.type
_entity.pdbx_description
1 polymer ?
#
loop_
_entity_poly.entity_id
_entity_poly.type
_entity_poly.pdbx_seq_one_letter_code
_entity_poly.pdbx_strand_id
1 'polypeptide(L)'
;REWNFNWRRNLFDSEASIAAELLEETGLISVQQHGADSWIWKQHSSGIYSTNTAYKFLMEEIRGDPVDGSFVFLWKLKIPPKAKIFTWRLIKDRLPTKLNLRGRQVEITDPMCPLCNNSEEDAAHLFFNCSKVLPLWWE
;
A
#
# COMPACT_ATOMS: atom_id res chain seq x y z
N ARG A 1 -21.70 -8.33 -31.95
CA ARG A 1 -22.41 -7.58 -30.89
C ARG A 1 -21.47 -6.50 -30.44
N GLU A 2 -21.97 -5.28 -30.29
CA GLU A 2 -21.23 -4.16 -29.73
C GLU A 2 -21.36 -4.18 -28.21
N TRP A 3 -20.37 -3.65 -27.51
CA TRP A 3 -20.47 -3.40 -26.08
C TRP A 3 -21.55 -2.36 -25.81
N ASN A 4 -22.45 -2.64 -24.88
CA ASN A 4 -23.50 -1.69 -24.46
C ASN A 4 -23.26 -1.27 -23.01
N PHE A 5 -22.63 -0.11 -22.85
CA PHE A 5 -22.32 0.46 -21.55
C PHE A 5 -23.50 1.27 -21.02
N ASN A 6 -24.04 0.84 -19.87
CA ASN A 6 -25.05 1.59 -19.11
C ASN A 6 -24.48 2.01 -17.76
N TRP A 7 -24.14 3.29 -17.63
CA TRP A 7 -23.59 3.84 -16.41
C TRP A 7 -24.69 3.99 -15.34
N ARG A 8 -24.39 3.64 -14.09
CA ARG A 8 -25.35 3.79 -12.98
C ARG A 8 -25.71 5.24 -12.67
N ARG A 9 -24.84 6.18 -13.02
CA ARG A 9 -24.99 7.63 -12.87
C ARG A 9 -24.21 8.34 -13.99
N ASN A 10 -24.44 9.64 -14.13
CA ASN A 10 -23.60 10.47 -14.99
C ASN A 10 -22.14 10.44 -14.51
N LEU A 11 -21.22 10.41 -15.46
CA LEU A 11 -19.79 10.50 -15.21
C LEU A 11 -19.43 11.92 -14.77
N PHE A 12 -18.51 12.04 -13.82
CA PHE A 12 -17.89 13.32 -13.49
C PHE A 12 -16.83 13.67 -14.53
N ASP A 13 -16.45 14.95 -14.61
CA ASP A 13 -15.41 15.41 -15.54
C ASP A 13 -14.08 14.67 -15.34
N SER A 14 -13.74 14.31 -14.10
CA SER A 14 -12.53 13.53 -13.78
C SER A 14 -12.61 12.06 -14.21
N GLU A 15 -13.79 11.56 -14.56
CA GLU A 15 -14.01 10.18 -15.02
C GLU A 15 -14.11 10.10 -16.55
N ALA A 16 -14.27 11.23 -17.24
CA ALA A 16 -14.51 11.27 -18.68
C ALA A 16 -13.34 10.68 -19.50
N SER A 17 -12.10 10.99 -19.12
CA SER A 17 -10.91 10.44 -19.79
C SER A 17 -10.79 8.94 -19.60
N ILE A 18 -11.03 8.45 -18.38
CA ILE A 18 -10.98 7.02 -18.03
C ILE A 18 -12.06 6.25 -18.79
N ALA A 19 -13.26 6.81 -18.91
CA ALA A 19 -14.34 6.20 -19.66
C ALA A 19 -14.05 6.16 -21.17
N ALA A 20 -13.44 7.21 -21.73
CA ALA A 20 -13.05 7.24 -23.13
C ALA A 20 -11.99 6.15 -23.43
N GLU A 21 -10.98 6.02 -22.59
CA GLU A 21 -9.94 4.98 -22.69
C GLU A 21 -10.56 3.57 -22.63
N LEU A 22 -11.49 3.32 -21.71
CA LEU A 22 -12.20 2.04 -21.64
C LEU A 22 -12.99 1.73 -22.92
N LEU A 23 -13.70 2.71 -23.47
CA LEU A 23 -14.50 2.54 -24.69
C LEU A 23 -13.60 2.22 -25.90
N GLU A 24 -12.44 2.86 -25.98
CA GLU A 24 -11.44 2.57 -27.02
C GLU A 24 -10.88 1.15 -26.87
N GLU A 25 -10.44 0.76 -25.66
CA GLU A 25 -9.91 -0.59 -25.42
C GLU A 25 -10.94 -1.68 -25.74
N THR A 26 -12.19 -1.49 -25.32
CA THR A 26 -13.26 -2.48 -25.50
C THR A 26 -13.72 -2.57 -26.95
N GLY A 27 -13.66 -1.45 -27.69
CA GLY A 27 -13.94 -1.41 -29.13
C GLY A 27 -13.00 -2.27 -29.98
N LEU A 28 -11.76 -2.49 -29.52
CA LEU A 28 -10.78 -3.35 -30.19
C LEU A 28 -11.03 -4.85 -29.96
N ILE A 29 -11.92 -5.21 -29.03
CA ILE A 29 -12.14 -6.60 -28.62
C ILE A 29 -13.40 -7.17 -29.30
N SER A 30 -13.21 -8.23 -30.09
CA SER A 30 -14.32 -8.99 -30.66
C SER A 30 -14.84 -10.04 -29.67
N VAL A 31 -16.10 -9.88 -29.23
CA VAL A 31 -16.74 -10.79 -28.27
C VAL A 31 -17.08 -12.12 -28.94
N GLN A 32 -16.50 -13.22 -28.44
CA GLN A 32 -16.81 -14.57 -28.90
C GLN A 32 -18.07 -15.11 -28.23
N GLN A 33 -19.05 -15.57 -29.02
CA GLN A 33 -20.39 -15.93 -28.50
C GLN A 33 -20.49 -17.31 -27.84
N HIS A 34 -19.56 -18.21 -28.16
CA HIS A 34 -19.61 -19.62 -27.76
C HIS A 34 -18.33 -20.09 -27.05
N GLY A 35 -17.46 -19.14 -26.68
CA GLY A 35 -16.27 -19.41 -25.88
C GLY A 35 -16.59 -19.24 -24.40
N ALA A 36 -16.00 -20.10 -23.55
CA ALA A 36 -15.98 -19.83 -22.13
C ALA A 36 -15.06 -18.65 -21.82
N ASP A 37 -15.45 -17.81 -20.88
CA ASP A 37 -14.60 -16.71 -20.40
C ASP A 37 -13.30 -17.25 -19.81
N SER A 38 -12.20 -16.55 -20.07
CA SER A 38 -10.89 -16.89 -19.52
C SER A 38 -10.13 -15.65 -19.10
N TRP A 39 -9.32 -15.80 -18.06
CA TRP A 39 -8.43 -14.74 -17.59
C TRP A 39 -7.17 -14.72 -18.45
N ILE A 40 -6.84 -13.55 -19.00
CA ILE A 40 -5.63 -13.33 -19.79
C ILE A 40 -4.75 -12.29 -19.09
N TRP A 41 -3.49 -12.64 -18.85
CA TRP A 41 -2.49 -11.72 -18.34
C TRP A 41 -1.99 -10.79 -19.45
N LYS A 42 -2.46 -9.54 -19.47
CA LYS A 42 -2.11 -8.53 -20.50
C LYS A 42 -0.59 -8.27 -20.61
N GLN A 43 0.17 -8.43 -19.52
CA GLN A 43 1.60 -8.06 -19.46
C GLN A 43 2.54 -9.19 -19.91
N HIS A 44 2.05 -10.20 -20.63
CA HIS A 44 2.91 -11.22 -21.24
C HIS A 44 2.26 -11.78 -22.50
N SER A 45 3.04 -12.01 -23.56
CA SER A 45 2.54 -12.46 -24.86
C SER A 45 1.87 -13.85 -24.84
N SER A 46 2.22 -14.71 -23.87
CA SER A 46 1.53 -15.99 -23.71
C SER A 46 0.13 -15.86 -23.10
N GLY A 47 -0.23 -14.71 -22.55
CA GLY A 47 -1.48 -14.50 -21.81
C GLY A 47 -1.55 -15.24 -20.46
N ILE A 48 -0.51 -15.99 -20.07
CA ILE A 48 -0.49 -16.76 -18.82
C ILE A 48 0.11 -15.92 -17.70
N TYR A 49 -0.60 -15.85 -16.58
CA TYR A 49 -0.10 -15.21 -15.38
C TYR A 49 1.04 -16.02 -14.74
N SER A 50 2.07 -15.33 -14.27
CA SER A 50 3.05 -15.88 -13.35
C SER A 50 3.52 -14.81 -12.38
N THR A 51 3.98 -15.22 -11.21
CA THR A 51 4.59 -14.28 -10.24
C THR A 51 5.83 -13.59 -10.84
N ASN A 52 6.54 -14.24 -11.77
CA ASN A 52 7.69 -13.66 -12.46
C ASN A 52 7.30 -12.50 -13.39
N THR A 53 6.30 -12.71 -14.25
CA THR A 53 5.84 -11.69 -15.21
C THR A 53 5.19 -10.52 -14.49
N ALA A 54 4.40 -10.78 -13.44
CA ALA A 54 3.83 -9.74 -12.61
C ALA A 54 4.90 -8.91 -11.87
N TYR A 55 5.90 -9.57 -11.26
CA TYR A 55 6.97 -8.88 -10.56
C TYR A 55 7.78 -7.97 -11.49
N LYS A 56 8.15 -8.46 -12.69
CA LYS A 56 8.90 -7.66 -13.67
C LYS A 56 8.13 -6.41 -14.08
N PHE A 57 6.85 -6.56 -14.41
CA PHE A 57 5.97 -5.45 -14.76
C PHE A 57 5.92 -4.39 -13.64
N LEU A 58 5.67 -4.81 -12.40
CA LEU A 58 5.64 -3.89 -11.25
C LEU A 58 6.99 -3.19 -11.01
N MET A 59 8.10 -3.89 -11.20
CA MET A 59 9.43 -3.30 -11.04
C MET A 59 9.77 -2.27 -12.12
N GLU A 60 9.27 -2.45 -13.35
CA GLU A 60 9.42 -1.47 -14.43
C GLU A 60 8.61 -0.21 -14.16
N GLU A 61 7.39 -0.35 -13.65
CA GLU A 61 6.53 0.77 -13.23
C GLU A 61 7.17 1.56 -12.08
N ILE A 62 7.72 0.88 -11.07
CA ILE A 62 8.43 1.50 -9.93
C ILE A 62 9.71 2.24 -10.38
N ARG A 63 10.35 1.83 -11.48
CA ARG A 63 11.53 2.54 -12.01
C ARG A 63 11.19 3.87 -12.67
N GLY A 64 9.94 4.07 -13.10
CA GLY A 64 9.45 5.31 -13.69
C GLY A 64 9.20 6.41 -12.65
N ASP A 65 8.83 6.03 -11.43
CA ASP A 65 8.70 6.95 -10.31
C ASP A 65 10.08 7.25 -9.70
N PRO A 66 10.36 8.51 -9.29
CA PRO A 66 11.52 8.79 -8.47
C PRO A 66 11.38 8.01 -7.17
N VAL A 67 12.09 6.89 -7.06
CA VAL A 67 12.17 6.09 -5.84
C VAL A 67 12.52 7.05 -4.71
N ASP A 68 11.58 7.22 -3.77
CA ASP A 68 11.77 8.02 -2.56
C ASP A 68 13.04 7.56 -1.85
N GLY A 69 14.15 8.26 -2.13
CA GLY A 69 15.50 7.91 -1.69
C GLY A 69 15.68 8.03 -0.18
N SER A 70 14.65 8.54 0.52
CA SER A 70 14.62 8.86 1.94
C SER A 70 15.00 7.70 2.87
N PHE A 71 15.00 6.45 2.39
CA PHE A 71 15.36 5.27 3.18
C PHE A 71 16.51 4.44 2.61
N VAL A 72 17.18 4.87 1.54
CA VAL A 72 18.31 4.12 0.94
C VAL A 72 19.40 3.85 1.99
N PHE A 73 19.70 4.84 2.83
CA PHE A 73 20.66 4.68 3.92
C PHE A 73 20.23 3.59 4.92
N LEU A 74 18.96 3.60 5.35
CA LEU A 74 18.41 2.60 6.28
C LEU A 74 18.59 1.18 5.75
N TRP A 75 18.32 0.96 4.46
CA TRP A 75 18.47 -0.35 3.83
C TRP A 75 19.92 -0.79 3.68
N LYS A 76 20.87 0.14 3.59
CA LYS A 76 22.32 -0.13 3.52
C LYS A 76 22.96 -0.46 4.86
N LEU A 77 22.30 -0.20 5.99
CA LEU A 77 22.86 -0.50 7.33
C LEU A 77 23.16 -2.00 7.49
N LYS A 78 24.26 -2.33 8.18
CA LYS A 78 24.63 -3.72 8.51
C LYS A 78 23.98 -4.17 9.83
N ILE A 79 22.65 -4.11 9.89
CA ILE A 79 21.83 -4.52 11.04
C ILE A 79 20.84 -5.62 10.65
N PRO A 80 20.28 -6.38 11.60
CA PRO A 80 19.29 -7.41 11.31
C PRO A 80 18.10 -6.87 10.50
N PRO A 81 17.54 -7.62 9.54
CA PRO A 81 16.41 -7.17 8.73
C PRO A 81 15.20 -6.72 9.56
N LYS A 82 14.93 -7.40 10.68
CA LYS A 82 13.84 -7.02 11.61
C LYS A 82 14.04 -5.61 12.18
N ALA A 83 15.28 -5.22 12.50
CA ALA A 83 15.58 -3.88 12.98
C ALA A 83 15.36 -2.83 11.89
N LYS A 84 15.77 -3.09 10.64
CA LYS A 84 15.50 -2.18 9.50
C LYS A 84 14.01 -1.93 9.31
N ILE A 85 13.21 -3.00 9.30
CA ILE A 85 11.76 -2.92 9.14
C ILE A 85 11.12 -2.16 10.30
N PHE A 86 11.56 -2.44 11.53
CA PHE A 86 11.10 -1.73 12.71
C PHE A 86 11.39 -0.23 12.62
N THR A 87 12.64 0.15 12.32
CA THR A 87 13.04 1.56 12.16
C THR A 87 12.28 2.25 11.02
N TRP A 88 12.09 1.57 9.89
CA TRP A 88 11.29 2.12 8.79
C TRP A 88 9.85 2.41 9.21
N ARG A 89 9.22 1.47 9.94
CA ARG A 89 7.87 1.65 10.49
C ARG A 89 7.84 2.78 11.53
N LEU A 90 8.87 2.91 12.36
CA LEU A 90 8.98 3.98 13.35
C LEU A 90 9.05 5.35 12.67
N ILE A 91 9.93 5.53 11.68
CA ILE A 91 10.10 6.81 10.97
C ILE A 91 8.84 7.21 10.18
N LYS A 92 8.13 6.23 9.61
CA LYS A 92 6.88 6.48 8.87
C LYS A 92 5.64 6.63 9.78
N ASP A 93 5.81 6.58 11.11
CA ASP A 93 4.73 6.51 12.10
C ASP A 93 3.68 5.42 11.77
N ARG A 94 4.18 4.20 11.56
CA ARG A 94 3.40 3.02 11.17
C ARG A 94 3.48 1.87 12.17
N LEU A 95 4.05 2.11 13.34
CA LEU A 95 4.00 1.14 14.44
C LEU A 95 2.55 0.98 14.93
N PRO A 96 2.16 -0.21 15.39
CA PRO A 96 0.80 -0.49 15.85
C PRO A 96 0.54 0.06 17.26
N THR A 97 0.84 1.34 17.48
CA THR A 97 0.50 2.05 18.73
C THR A 97 -1.01 2.25 18.80
N LYS A 98 -1.57 2.41 20.01
CA LYS A 98 -3.01 2.66 20.18
C LYS A 98 -3.50 3.86 19.37
N LEU A 99 -2.72 4.95 19.29
CA LEU A 99 -3.07 6.11 18.48
C LEU A 99 -3.08 5.81 16.97
N ASN A 100 -2.10 5.07 16.47
CA ASN A 100 -2.08 4.66 15.06
C ASN A 100 -3.19 3.66 14.72
N LEU A 101 -3.56 2.78 15.65
CA LEU A 101 -4.69 1.86 15.49
C LEU A 101 -6.03 2.61 15.46
N ARG A 102 -6.23 3.57 16.37
CA ARG A 102 -7.42 4.44 16.37
C ARG A 102 -7.54 5.25 15.08
N GLY A 103 -6.43 5.78 14.56
CA GLY A 103 -6.40 6.47 13.26
C GLY A 103 -6.79 5.57 12.08
N ARG A 104 -6.70 4.24 12.24
CA ARG A 104 -7.15 3.22 11.28
C ARG A 104 -8.53 2.65 11.60
N GLN A 105 -9.32 3.36 12.41
CA GLN A 105 -10.70 2.98 12.78
C GLN A 105 -10.78 1.65 13.56
N VAL A 106 -9.69 1.23 14.20
CA VAL A 106 -9.73 0.15 15.19
C VAL A 106 -10.29 0.71 16.48
N GLU A 107 -11.28 0.02 17.06
CA GLU A 107 -11.89 0.42 18.33
C GLU A 107 -10.88 0.27 19.47
N ILE A 108 -10.47 1.41 20.04
CA ILE A 108 -9.56 1.48 21.18
C ILE A 108 -10.25 2.27 22.29
N THR A 109 -10.73 1.54 23.31
CA THR A 109 -11.45 2.09 24.47
C THR A 109 -10.56 2.95 25.34
N ASP A 110 -9.32 2.51 25.58
CA ASP A 110 -8.33 3.22 26.39
C ASP A 110 -7.06 3.49 25.55
N PRO A 111 -6.78 4.76 25.18
CA PRO A 111 -5.59 5.13 24.42
C PRO A 111 -4.32 5.22 25.25
N MET A 112 -4.41 5.11 26.58
CA MET A 112 -3.28 5.38 27.47
C MET A 112 -2.15 4.36 27.29
N CYS A 113 -0.92 4.83 27.48
CA CYS A 113 0.28 4.00 27.42
C CYS A 113 0.14 2.80 28.37
N PRO A 114 0.27 1.55 27.87
CA PRO A 114 0.09 0.36 28.70
C PRO A 114 1.22 0.17 29.73
N LEU A 115 2.33 0.90 29.60
CA LEU A 115 3.47 0.80 30.49
C LEU A 115 3.39 1.78 31.67
N CYS A 116 3.08 3.05 31.40
CA CYS A 116 3.11 4.10 32.42
C CYS A 116 1.73 4.68 32.76
N ASN A 117 0.73 4.49 31.90
CA ASN A 117 -0.63 5.05 32.03
C ASN A 117 -0.71 6.58 32.22
N ASN A 118 0.33 7.34 31.82
CA ASN A 118 0.42 8.78 32.06
C ASN A 118 0.13 9.66 30.82
N SER A 119 0.23 9.10 29.61
CA SER A 119 -0.19 9.77 28.37
C SER A 119 -0.69 8.75 27.36
N GLU A 120 -1.28 9.21 26.26
CA GLU A 120 -1.67 8.34 25.14
C GLU A 120 -0.45 7.64 24.52
N GLU A 121 -0.67 6.44 23.97
CA GLU A 121 0.37 5.64 23.32
C GLU A 121 0.57 6.08 21.86
N ASP A 122 1.51 6.98 21.63
CA ASP A 122 2.18 7.18 20.34
C ASP A 122 3.63 6.66 20.39
N ALA A 123 4.31 6.69 19.24
CA ALA A 123 5.70 6.24 19.15
C ALA A 123 6.65 7.16 19.95
N ALA A 124 6.42 8.47 19.95
CA ALA A 124 7.28 9.41 20.66
C ALA A 124 7.27 9.14 22.17
N HIS A 125 6.09 8.95 22.75
CA HIS A 125 5.92 8.56 24.13
C HIS A 125 6.50 7.17 24.39
N LEU A 126 6.10 6.16 23.62
CA LEU A 126 6.51 4.78 23.86
C LEU A 126 8.03 4.62 23.89
N PHE A 127 8.76 5.32 23.02
CA PHE A 127 10.21 5.21 22.93
C PHE A 127 10.97 6.27 23.70
N PHE A 128 10.50 7.52 23.80
CA PHE A 128 11.33 8.62 24.30
C PHE A 128 10.79 9.35 25.53
N ASN A 129 9.48 9.29 25.81
CA ASN A 129 8.90 10.06 26.93
C ASN A 129 8.32 9.17 28.05
N CYS A 130 8.17 7.88 27.82
CA CYS A 130 7.59 6.96 28.80
C CYS A 130 8.54 6.78 29.99
N SER A 131 8.05 7.06 31.19
CA SER A 131 8.83 6.94 32.43
C SER A 131 9.32 5.51 32.74
N LYS A 132 8.69 4.50 32.14
CA LYS A 132 9.11 3.09 32.24
C LYS A 132 10.15 2.68 31.21
N VAL A 133 10.24 3.40 30.08
CA VAL A 133 11.17 3.08 28.98
C VAL A 133 12.42 3.94 29.04
N LEU A 134 12.29 5.20 29.50
CA LEU A 134 13.40 6.14 29.65
C LEU A 134 14.65 5.56 30.34
N PRO A 135 14.55 4.79 31.43
CA PRO A 135 15.73 4.20 32.07
C PRO A 135 16.53 3.25 31.17
N LEU A 136 15.89 2.57 30.20
CA LEU A 136 16.54 1.60 29.32
C LEU A 136 17.49 2.23 28.30
N TRP A 137 17.39 3.55 28.05
CA TRP A 137 18.26 4.26 27.12
C TRP A 137 19.56 4.77 27.76
N TRP A 138 19.59 4.83 29.09
CA TRP A 138 20.70 5.39 29.86
C TRP A 138 21.48 4.32 30.62
N GLU A 139 21.20 3.05 30.36
CA GLU A 139 22.07 1.90 30.67
C GLU A 139 23.06 1.63 29.53
#